data_AF-A0A2V9FRB9-F1
#
_entry.id   AF-A0A2V9FRB9-F1
#
_cell.length_a   1.000
_cell.length_b   1.000
_cell.length_c   1.000
_cell.angle_alpha   90.00
_cell.angle_beta   90.00
_cell.angle_gamma   90.00
#
_symmetry.space_group_name_H-M   'P 1'
#
loop_
_entity.id
_entity.type
_entity.pdbx_description
1 polymer ?
#
loop_
_entity_poly.entity_id
_entity_poly.type
_entity_poly.pdbx_seq_one_letter_code
_entity_poly.pdbx_strand_id
1 'polypeptide(L)'
;MLRLSLRSIGTLLPIVAVLSCGRQSAGAPPLFRLLSQDQTGVTFANTITTSDSVNVQTNVYLYNGAGVAVGDIDNDGLPDIYFAGNMVSSRLYLNKGNMRFEDITQSAGVMTNRWATGVTLVDINNDGYLDIYVSVSGPPWSKPEERANL
;
A
#
# COMPACT_ATOMS: atom_id res chain seq x y z
N MET A 1 73.08 37.43 -25.44
CA MET A 1 72.05 37.79 -26.43
C MET A 1 71.26 36.54 -26.78
N LEU A 2 70.05 36.36 -26.25
CA LEU A 2 69.16 35.29 -26.69
C LEU A 2 67.79 35.89 -26.99
N ARG A 3 67.39 35.79 -28.26
CA ARG A 3 66.14 36.29 -28.82
C ARG A 3 64.98 35.39 -28.39
N LEU A 4 63.88 36.03 -27.98
CA LEU A 4 62.54 35.46 -27.95
C LEU A 4 62.14 34.96 -29.36
N SER A 5 61.40 33.86 -29.42
CA SER A 5 60.53 33.54 -30.56
C SER A 5 59.21 32.97 -30.06
N LEU A 6 58.18 33.82 -30.10
CA LEU A 6 56.76 33.47 -29.99
C LEU A 6 56.33 32.59 -31.18
N ARG A 7 55.76 31.42 -30.89
CA ARG A 7 54.81 30.65 -31.72
C ARG A 7 54.08 29.71 -30.75
N SER A 8 52.77 29.58 -30.66
CA SER A 8 51.66 30.12 -31.44
C SER A 8 50.41 30.03 -30.57
N ILE A 9 49.50 30.96 -30.83
CA ILE A 9 48.10 31.01 -30.43
C ILE A 9 47.45 29.61 -30.54
N GLY A 10 47.19 29.00 -29.38
CA GLY A 10 46.36 27.81 -29.20
C GLY A 10 45.19 28.19 -28.31
N THR A 11 44.24 28.91 -28.88
CA THR A 11 42.97 29.36 -28.33
C THR A 11 42.28 28.31 -27.46
N LEU A 12 42.41 28.43 -26.13
CA LEU A 12 41.36 28.47 -25.09
C LEU A 12 40.06 27.63 -25.21
N LEU A 13 40.04 26.53 -25.98
CA LEU A 13 38.81 25.81 -26.33
C LEU A 13 38.72 24.34 -25.86
N PRO A 14 39.06 23.99 -24.59
CA PRO A 14 38.40 22.82 -24.00
C PRO A 14 37.86 23.03 -22.58
N ILE A 15 37.88 24.24 -22.02
CA ILE A 15 37.43 24.44 -20.62
C ILE A 15 35.91 24.67 -20.51
N VAL A 16 35.24 25.13 -21.57
CA VAL A 16 33.79 25.44 -21.52
C VAL A 16 32.92 24.18 -21.67
N ALA A 17 33.44 23.07 -22.21
CA ALA A 17 32.64 21.87 -22.46
C ALA A 17 32.32 21.05 -21.19
N VAL A 18 32.98 21.30 -20.06
CA VAL A 18 32.81 20.50 -18.83
C VAL A 18 31.70 21.04 -17.91
N LEU A 19 31.17 22.24 -18.17
CA LEU A 19 30.10 22.84 -17.36
C LEU A 19 28.68 22.59 -17.90
N SER A 20 28.54 21.89 -19.02
CA SER A 20 27.24 21.60 -19.66
C SER A 20 26.67 20.22 -19.31
N CYS A 21 27.21 19.53 -18.31
CA CYS A 21 26.62 18.32 -17.73
C CYS A 21 26.17 18.61 -16.30
N GLY A 22 25.06 19.34 -16.13
CA GLY A 22 24.66 19.72 -14.78
C GLY A 22 23.26 20.26 -14.59
N ARG A 23 22.36 20.16 -15.57
CA ARG A 23 20.94 20.43 -15.35
C ARG A 23 20.11 19.41 -16.10
N GLN A 24 19.97 18.22 -15.51
CA GLN A 24 18.70 17.54 -15.65
C GLN A 24 17.66 18.54 -15.14
N SER A 25 16.78 18.99 -16.02
CA SER A 25 15.57 19.69 -15.63
C SER A 25 14.88 18.76 -14.64
N ALA A 26 15.01 19.03 -13.35
CA ALA A 26 14.23 18.33 -12.34
C ALA A 26 12.78 18.59 -12.75
N GLY A 27 12.11 17.56 -13.25
CA GLY A 27 10.69 17.64 -13.54
C GLY A 27 9.95 18.12 -12.29
N ALA A 28 8.69 18.51 -12.45
CA ALA A 28 7.85 18.82 -11.28
C ALA A 28 7.99 17.70 -10.23
N PRO A 29 8.04 18.04 -8.93
CA PRO A 29 8.10 17.05 -7.87
C PRO A 29 7.03 15.98 -8.07
N PRO A 30 7.33 14.70 -7.78
CA PRO A 30 6.35 13.65 -7.97
C PRO A 30 5.14 13.90 -7.05
N LEU A 31 3.93 13.68 -7.57
CA LEU A 31 2.69 13.81 -6.79
C LEU A 31 2.61 12.76 -5.67
N PHE A 32 3.28 11.62 -5.86
CA PHE A 32 3.29 10.51 -4.92
C PHE A 32 4.71 10.12 -4.57
N ARG A 33 4.92 9.76 -3.30
CA ARG A 33 6.17 9.22 -2.81
C ARG A 33 5.91 7.83 -2.27
N LEU A 34 6.68 6.86 -2.75
CA LEU A 34 6.68 5.51 -2.19
C LEU A 34 7.29 5.55 -0.78
N LEU A 35 6.58 4.96 0.19
CA LEU A 35 7.08 4.73 1.54
C LEU A 35 7.29 3.22 1.73
N SER A 36 8.39 2.84 2.39
CA SER A 36 8.65 1.43 2.67
C SER A 36 7.80 0.92 3.83
N GLN A 37 7.68 -0.41 3.94
CA GLN A 37 7.10 -1.06 5.12
C GLN A 37 7.87 -0.72 6.41
N ASP A 38 9.19 -0.48 6.34
CA ASP A 38 9.99 -0.10 7.51
C ASP A 38 9.66 1.33 7.98
N GLN A 39 9.29 2.21 7.05
CA GLN A 39 8.85 3.57 7.37
C GLN A 39 7.42 3.59 7.90
N THR A 40 6.53 2.77 7.33
CA THR A 40 5.10 2.84 7.58
C THR A 40 4.59 1.84 8.60
N GLY A 41 5.25 0.71 8.80
CA GLY A 41 4.71 -0.43 9.56
C GLY A 41 3.62 -1.24 8.82
N VAL A 42 3.20 -0.83 7.62
CA VAL A 42 2.21 -1.56 6.83
C VAL A 42 2.88 -2.70 6.07
N THR A 43 2.53 -3.93 6.43
CA THR A 43 3.15 -5.17 5.92
C THR A 43 2.17 -6.09 5.19
N PHE A 44 0.90 -5.69 5.07
CA PHE A 44 -0.13 -6.52 4.48
C PHE A 44 0.14 -6.80 3.00
N ALA A 45 0.00 -8.07 2.63
CA ALA A 45 -0.01 -8.52 1.25
C ALA A 45 -1.13 -9.55 1.08
N ASN A 46 -2.04 -9.31 0.15
CA ASN A 46 -3.06 -10.28 -0.23
C ASN A 46 -2.46 -11.33 -1.16
N THR A 47 -1.70 -12.25 -0.58
CA THR A 47 -1.00 -13.29 -1.32
C THR A 47 -1.97 -14.39 -1.75
N ILE A 48 -2.12 -14.58 -3.05
CA ILE A 48 -2.93 -15.65 -3.65
C ILE A 48 -2.01 -16.78 -4.11
N THR A 49 -2.21 -17.98 -3.60
CA THR A 49 -1.46 -19.17 -4.00
C THR A 49 -2.32 -20.03 -4.92
N THR A 50 -1.86 -20.24 -6.15
CA THR A 50 -2.57 -21.01 -7.17
C THR A 50 -2.15 -22.47 -7.21
N SER A 51 -3.04 -23.35 -7.67
CA SER A 51 -2.78 -24.76 -7.95
C SER A 51 -3.64 -25.26 -9.12
N ASP A 52 -3.47 -26.53 -9.50
CA ASP A 52 -4.31 -27.17 -10.53
C ASP A 52 -5.81 -27.16 -10.16
N SER A 53 -6.13 -27.11 -8.86
CA SER A 53 -7.51 -27.02 -8.36
C SER A 53 -7.96 -25.58 -8.10
N VAL A 54 -7.03 -24.66 -7.80
CA VAL A 54 -7.33 -23.26 -7.46
C VAL A 54 -6.61 -22.34 -8.44
N ASN A 55 -7.30 -21.98 -9.52
CA ASN A 55 -6.79 -21.11 -10.56
C ASN A 55 -7.93 -20.34 -11.24
N VAL A 56 -7.60 -19.47 -12.18
CA VAL A 56 -8.59 -18.61 -12.86
C VAL A 56 -9.60 -19.39 -13.70
N GLN A 57 -9.28 -20.62 -14.13
CA GLN A 57 -10.20 -21.47 -14.91
C GLN A 57 -11.26 -22.10 -14.00
N THR A 58 -10.90 -22.44 -12.76
CA THR A 58 -11.83 -23.00 -11.78
C THR A 58 -12.55 -21.93 -10.97
N ASN A 59 -11.94 -20.75 -10.80
CA ASN A 59 -12.53 -19.59 -10.15
C ASN A 59 -12.09 -18.29 -10.85
N VAL A 60 -12.98 -17.73 -11.67
CA VAL A 60 -12.72 -16.49 -12.42
C VAL A 60 -12.53 -15.25 -11.53
N TYR A 61 -12.92 -15.32 -10.25
CA TYR A 61 -12.81 -14.22 -9.29
C TYR A 61 -11.55 -14.31 -8.42
N LEU A 62 -10.64 -15.24 -8.70
CA LEU A 62 -9.47 -15.53 -7.87
C LEU A 62 -8.58 -14.30 -7.59
N TYR A 63 -8.48 -13.37 -8.54
CA TYR A 63 -7.68 -12.15 -8.40
C TYR A 63 -8.51 -10.89 -8.14
N ASN A 64 -9.81 -11.03 -7.89
CA ASN A 64 -10.60 -9.92 -7.41
C ASN A 64 -10.14 -9.58 -6.00
N GLY A 65 -9.50 -8.42 -5.84
CA GLY A 65 -9.10 -7.94 -4.52
C GLY A 65 -10.31 -7.74 -3.61
N ALA A 66 -10.09 -7.86 -2.30
CA ALA A 66 -11.15 -7.73 -1.30
C ALA A 66 -11.42 -6.28 -0.85
N GLY A 67 -10.62 -5.31 -1.32
CA GLY A 67 -10.76 -3.90 -0.99
C GLY A 67 -10.00 -3.45 0.26
N VAL A 68 -10.06 -2.14 0.50
CA VAL A 68 -9.48 -1.45 1.64
C VAL A 68 -10.52 -0.47 2.16
N ALA A 69 -10.63 -0.34 3.47
CA ALA A 69 -11.41 0.72 4.10
C ALA A 69 -10.50 1.59 4.98
N VAL A 70 -10.83 2.87 5.01
CA VAL A 70 -10.07 3.90 5.73
C VAL A 70 -11.05 4.72 6.56
N GLY A 71 -10.73 4.91 7.84
CA GLY A 71 -11.62 5.55 8.81
C GLY A 71 -10.95 5.63 10.17
N ASP A 72 -11.34 6.62 10.97
CA ASP A 72 -10.84 6.86 12.32
C ASP A 72 -11.61 5.96 13.30
N ILE A 73 -11.02 4.82 13.68
CA ILE A 73 -11.71 3.79 14.46
C ILE A 73 -11.65 4.03 15.97
N ASP A 74 -10.69 4.85 16.43
CA ASP A 74 -10.51 5.17 17.85
C ASP A 74 -10.79 6.64 18.20
N ASN A 75 -11.27 7.43 17.22
CA ASN A 75 -11.67 8.83 17.33
C ASN A 75 -10.52 9.76 17.73
N ASP A 76 -9.28 9.46 17.31
CA ASP A 76 -8.10 10.28 17.60
C ASP A 76 -7.83 11.37 16.54
N GLY A 77 -8.64 11.41 15.49
CA GLY A 77 -8.53 12.34 14.36
C GLY A 77 -7.59 11.86 13.25
N LEU A 78 -7.02 10.66 13.37
CA LEU A 78 -6.16 10.04 12.37
C LEU A 78 -6.90 8.91 11.66
N PRO A 79 -6.87 8.85 10.31
CA PRO A 79 -7.49 7.76 9.59
C PRO A 79 -6.66 6.47 9.73
N ASP A 80 -7.30 5.39 10.15
CA ASP A 80 -6.77 4.04 10.22
C ASP A 80 -7.03 3.26 8.94
N ILE A 81 -6.41 2.09 8.80
CA ILE A 81 -6.50 1.28 7.59
C ILE A 81 -6.94 -0.14 7.93
N TYR A 82 -8.01 -0.60 7.28
CA TYR A 82 -8.40 -2.00 7.27
C TYR A 82 -8.23 -2.60 5.88
N PHE A 83 -7.35 -3.60 5.74
CA PHE A 83 -7.20 -4.38 4.53
C PHE A 83 -7.99 -5.67 4.62
N ALA A 84 -8.86 -5.92 3.65
CA ALA A 84 -9.56 -7.20 3.54
C ALA A 84 -8.67 -8.25 2.83
N GLY A 85 -8.69 -9.48 3.34
CA GLY A 85 -7.89 -10.60 2.84
C GLY A 85 -8.72 -11.69 2.16
N ASN A 86 -8.13 -12.38 1.18
CA ASN A 86 -8.77 -13.51 0.49
C ASN A 86 -8.25 -14.86 1.00
N MET A 87 -6.98 -15.18 0.68
CA MET A 87 -6.27 -16.38 1.17
C MET A 87 -5.39 -16.10 2.40
N VAL A 88 -5.49 -14.89 2.94
CA VAL A 88 -4.80 -14.42 4.13
C VAL A 88 -5.83 -13.79 5.06
N SER A 89 -5.51 -13.65 6.34
CA SER A 89 -6.33 -12.84 7.24
C SER A 89 -6.29 -11.38 6.79
N SER A 90 -7.45 -10.73 6.80
CA SER A 90 -7.59 -9.28 6.89
C SER A 90 -6.79 -8.70 8.04
N ARG A 91 -6.40 -7.42 7.92
CA ARG A 91 -5.56 -6.72 8.90
C ARG A 91 -6.04 -5.31 9.18
N LEU A 92 -5.96 -4.92 10.45
CA LEU A 92 -6.26 -3.59 10.94
C LEU A 92 -4.96 -2.91 11.40
N TYR A 93 -4.71 -1.73 10.85
CA TYR A 93 -3.55 -0.91 11.10
C TYR A 93 -3.98 0.42 11.74
N LEU A 94 -3.62 0.60 13.00
CA LEU A 94 -3.87 1.84 13.74
C LEU A 94 -2.83 2.90 13.37
N ASN A 95 -3.27 4.09 13.01
CA ASN A 95 -2.41 5.19 12.64
C ASN A 95 -1.78 5.81 13.90
N LYS A 96 -0.44 5.85 13.94
CA LYS A 96 0.32 6.46 15.05
C LYS A 96 0.84 7.86 14.68
N GLY A 97 0.33 8.42 13.58
CA GLY A 97 0.78 9.67 12.98
C GLY A 97 2.03 9.50 12.11
N ASN A 98 2.35 10.56 11.35
CA ASN A 98 3.55 10.61 10.49
C ASN A 98 3.68 9.45 9.49
N MET A 99 2.54 8.95 8.99
CA MET A 99 2.46 7.77 8.09
C MET A 99 3.00 6.48 8.70
N ARG A 100 3.05 6.38 10.04
CA ARG A 100 3.43 5.17 10.77
C ARG A 100 2.20 4.52 11.35
N PHE A 101 2.12 3.20 11.19
CA PHE A 101 0.99 2.38 11.56
C PHE A 101 1.43 1.21 12.42
N GLU A 102 0.54 0.78 13.30
CA GLU A 102 0.70 -0.38 14.17
C GLU A 102 -0.34 -1.44 13.78
N ASP A 103 0.11 -2.68 13.55
CA ASP A 103 -0.81 -3.80 13.32
C ASP A 103 -1.45 -4.23 14.64
N ILE A 104 -2.73 -3.88 14.81
CA ILE A 104 -3.51 -4.20 16.01
C ILE A 104 -4.52 -5.33 15.74
N THR A 105 -4.37 -6.06 14.62
CA THR A 105 -5.36 -7.05 14.16
C THR A 105 -5.71 -8.08 15.24
N GLN A 106 -4.69 -8.59 15.95
CA GLN A 106 -4.88 -9.62 16.97
C GLN A 106 -5.48 -9.05 18.26
N SER A 107 -5.01 -7.89 18.72
CA SER A 107 -5.51 -7.25 19.94
C SER A 107 -6.94 -6.74 19.78
N ALA A 108 -7.31 -6.30 18.58
CA ALA A 108 -8.68 -5.89 18.23
C ALA A 108 -9.62 -7.08 17.95
N GLY A 109 -9.10 -8.31 17.79
CA GLY A 109 -9.92 -9.49 17.55
C GLY A 109 -10.55 -9.57 16.15
N VAL A 110 -10.02 -8.84 15.18
CA VAL A 110 -10.62 -8.66 13.83
C VAL A 110 -9.97 -9.53 12.75
N MET A 111 -9.32 -10.62 13.16
CA MET A 111 -8.78 -11.62 12.23
C MET A 111 -9.91 -12.28 11.43
N THR A 112 -9.63 -12.64 10.19
CA THR A 112 -10.60 -13.30 9.30
C THR A 112 -10.02 -14.59 8.73
N ASN A 113 -10.90 -15.53 8.40
CA ASN A 113 -10.54 -16.84 7.86
C ASN A 113 -11.36 -17.20 6.61
N ARG A 114 -11.91 -16.19 5.93
CA ARG A 114 -12.80 -16.35 4.77
C ARG A 114 -12.34 -15.47 3.62
N TRP A 115 -12.82 -15.82 2.44
CA TRP A 115 -12.62 -15.03 1.25
C TRP A 115 -13.44 -13.74 1.32
N ALA A 116 -12.80 -12.62 1.68
CA ALA A 116 -13.49 -11.33 1.70
C ALA A 116 -13.73 -10.79 0.28
N THR A 117 -14.84 -10.10 0.08
CA THR A 117 -15.23 -9.51 -1.22
C THR A 117 -15.42 -8.00 -1.15
N GLY A 118 -15.33 -7.42 0.04
CA GLY A 118 -15.50 -6.01 0.29
C GLY A 118 -15.38 -5.70 1.77
N VAL A 119 -14.98 -4.46 2.08
CA VAL A 119 -14.99 -3.94 3.44
C VAL A 119 -15.49 -2.49 3.45
N THR A 120 -16.18 -2.10 4.52
CA THR A 120 -16.61 -0.72 4.77
C THR A 120 -16.48 -0.42 6.26
N LEU A 121 -16.06 0.82 6.56
CA LEU A 121 -16.09 1.38 7.91
C LEU A 121 -17.27 2.35 8.00
N VAL A 122 -18.16 2.14 8.96
CA VAL A 122 -19.35 2.97 9.16
C VAL A 122 -19.88 2.74 10.58
N ASP A 123 -20.36 3.78 11.24
CA ASP A 123 -21.08 3.69 12.51
C ASP A 123 -22.51 3.16 12.24
N ILE A 124 -22.69 1.84 12.38
CA ILE A 124 -23.97 1.15 12.06
C ILE A 124 -24.95 1.32 13.21
N ASN A 125 -24.46 1.28 14.44
CA ASN A 125 -25.27 1.28 15.64
C ASN A 125 -25.51 2.68 16.22
N ASN A 126 -24.89 3.71 15.63
CA ASN A 126 -24.95 5.11 16.02
C ASN A 126 -24.42 5.35 17.46
N ASP A 127 -23.32 4.69 17.82
CA ASP A 127 -22.62 4.87 19.11
C ASP A 127 -21.43 5.83 19.04
N GLY A 128 -21.12 6.34 17.84
CA GLY A 128 -20.03 7.27 17.59
C GLY A 128 -18.68 6.59 17.31
N TYR A 129 -18.62 5.27 17.24
CA TYR A 129 -17.45 4.52 16.79
C TYR A 129 -17.72 3.85 15.43
N LEU A 130 -16.70 3.75 14.59
CA LEU A 130 -16.84 3.06 13.31
C LEU A 130 -16.87 1.55 13.51
N ASP A 131 -17.89 0.90 12.98
CA ASP A 131 -17.94 -0.56 12.85
C ASP A 131 -17.22 -1.02 11.57
N ILE A 132 -16.68 -2.24 11.61
CA ILE A 132 -16.06 -2.90 10.47
C ILE A 132 -17.05 -3.89 9.85
N TYR A 133 -17.56 -3.57 8.66
CA TYR A 133 -18.41 -4.49 7.90
C TYR A 133 -17.60 -5.20 6.80
N VAL A 134 -17.35 -6.49 6.96
CA VAL A 134 -16.65 -7.33 5.97
C VAL A 134 -17.63 -8.24 5.24
N SER A 135 -17.75 -8.05 3.93
CA SER A 135 -18.49 -8.98 3.07
C SER A 135 -17.62 -10.17 2.72
N VAL A 136 -18.16 -11.38 2.79
CA VAL A 136 -17.43 -12.62 2.50
C VAL A 136 -18.19 -13.50 1.52
N SER A 137 -17.47 -14.18 0.63
CA SER A 137 -18.02 -15.25 -0.18
C SER A 137 -17.75 -16.60 0.48
N GLY A 138 -18.77 -17.45 0.53
CA GLY A 138 -18.66 -18.83 0.99
C GLY A 138 -19.07 -19.82 -0.10
N PRO A 139 -18.71 -21.10 0.02
CA PRO A 139 -19.18 -22.11 -0.90
C PRO A 139 -20.71 -22.25 -0.84
N PRO A 140 -21.37 -22.67 -1.93
CA PRO A 140 -22.82 -22.80 -1.97
C PRO A 140 -23.36 -23.83 -0.97
N TRP A 141 -22.54 -24.80 -0.54
CA TRP A 141 -22.86 -25.81 0.48
C TRP A 141 -22.58 -25.36 1.93
N SER A 142 -22.19 -24.10 2.16
CA SER A 142 -22.04 -23.58 3.52
C SER A 142 -23.36 -23.61 4.29
N LYS A 143 -23.31 -23.90 5.59
CA LYS A 143 -24.49 -23.96 6.46
C LYS A 143 -24.85 -22.58 7.03
N PRO A 144 -26.10 -22.32 7.44
CA PRO A 144 -26.50 -21.03 8.01
C PRO A 144 -25.66 -20.60 9.24
N GLU A 145 -25.31 -21.53 10.11
CA GLU A 145 -24.44 -21.27 11.26
C GLU A 145 -23.03 -20.84 10.85
N GLU A 146 -22.56 -21.32 9.69
CA GLU A 146 -21.31 -20.89 9.08
C GLU A 146 -21.48 -19.55 8.37
N ARG A 147 -22.65 -18.93 8.32
CA ARG A 147 -22.87 -17.60 7.71
C ARG A 147 -23.22 -16.53 8.75
N ALA A 148 -23.15 -16.88 10.03
CA ALA A 148 -23.24 -15.91 11.10
C ALA A 148 -22.13 -14.85 10.96
N ASN A 149 -22.40 -13.65 11.46
CA ASN A 149 -21.40 -12.58 11.58
C ASN A 149 -20.20 -13.10 12.39
N LEU A 150 -19.01 -12.63 12.00
CA LEU A 150 -17.75 -12.94 12.67
C LEU A 150 -17.71 -12.34 14.07
#